data_AF-A0A962AW40-F1
#
_entry.id   AF-A0A962AW40-F1
#
_cell.length_a   1.000
_cell.length_b   1.000
_cell.length_c   1.000
_cell.angle_alpha   90.00
_cell.angle_beta   90.00
_cell.angle_gamma   90.00
#
_symmetry.space_group_name_H-M   'P 1'
#
loop_
_entity.id
_entity.type
_entity.pdbx_description
1 polymer ?
#
loop_
_entity_poly.entity_id
_entity_poly.type
_entity_poly.pdbx_seq_one_letter_code
_entity_poly.pdbx_strand_id
1 'polypeptide(L)'
;MRCPALDLAWRMPGFRNRMAKRLPLDEWLFPNINTGCVVKFNEKGEILESFWDLHGANHPMITSMREHRGHLYLGGIANNRIGRYKLPGADPDFVQYDKRWGRA
;
A
#
# COMPACT_ATOMS: atom_id res chain seq x y z
N MET A 1 -0.33 -10.21 -7.79
CA MET A 1 -0.94 -10.92 -6.65
C MET A 1 -1.83 -12.03 -7.19
N ARG A 2 -1.90 -13.18 -6.50
CA ARG A 2 -2.85 -14.27 -6.79
C ARG A 2 -3.74 -14.46 -5.57
N CYS A 3 -4.96 -14.93 -5.75
CA CYS A 3 -5.80 -15.37 -4.64
C CYS A 3 -6.56 -16.64 -5.04
N PRO A 4 -6.98 -17.47 -4.08
CA PRO A 4 -7.64 -18.75 -4.38
C PRO A 4 -8.90 -18.59 -5.26
N ALA A 5 -9.70 -17.54 -5.03
CA ALA A 5 -10.88 -17.25 -5.83
C ALA A 5 -10.54 -16.91 -7.29
N LEU A 6 -9.50 -16.09 -7.51
CA LEU A 6 -9.04 -15.74 -8.85
C LEU A 6 -8.44 -16.95 -9.57
N ASP A 7 -7.65 -17.76 -8.86
CA ASP A 7 -7.03 -18.96 -9.42
C ASP A 7 -8.10 -19.99 -9.83
N LEU A 8 -9.18 -20.12 -9.05
CA LEU A 8 -10.34 -20.94 -9.43
C LEU A 8 -11.05 -20.36 -10.65
N ALA A 9 -11.35 -19.06 -10.67
CA ALA A 9 -12.02 -18.40 -11.78
C ALA A 9 -11.23 -18.53 -13.10
N TRP A 10 -9.90 -18.49 -13.04
CA TRP A 10 -9.03 -18.64 -14.20
C TRP A 10 -8.98 -20.06 -14.78
N ARG A 11 -9.38 -21.08 -14.01
CA ARG A 11 -9.60 -22.45 -14.51
C ARG A 11 -10.90 -22.59 -15.32
N MET A 12 -11.75 -21.56 -15.36
CA MET A 12 -13.05 -21.58 -16.02
C MET A 12 -13.07 -20.62 -17.24
N PRO A 13 -12.79 -21.10 -18.47
CA PRO A 13 -12.68 -20.23 -19.66
C PRO A 13 -13.94 -19.41 -19.94
N GLY A 14 -15.12 -20.00 -19.73
CA GLY A 14 -16.40 -19.31 -19.92
C GLY A 14 -16.63 -18.15 -18.95
N PHE A 15 -16.15 -18.28 -17.70
CA PHE A 15 -16.20 -17.19 -16.72
C PHE A 15 -15.30 -16.04 -17.17
N ARG A 16 -14.04 -16.33 -17.52
CA ARG A 16 -13.06 -15.33 -17.98
C ARG A 16 -13.57 -14.56 -19.21
N ASN A 17 -14.13 -15.27 -20.19
CA ASN A 17 -14.68 -14.63 -21.40
C ASN A 17 -15.85 -13.71 -21.09
N ARG A 18 -16.73 -14.07 -20.14
CA ARG A 18 -17.84 -13.19 -19.75
C ARG A 18 -17.35 -11.98 -18.98
N MET A 19 -16.44 -12.15 -18.04
CA MET A 19 -15.83 -11.04 -17.29
C MET A 19 -15.20 -10.03 -18.25
N ALA A 20 -14.35 -10.47 -19.17
CA ALA A 20 -13.66 -9.59 -20.11
C ALA A 20 -14.58 -8.89 -21.12
N LYS A 21 -15.73 -9.48 -21.47
CA LYS A 21 -16.64 -8.94 -22.49
C LYS A 21 -17.85 -8.19 -21.94
N ARG A 22 -18.22 -8.42 -20.68
CA ARG A 22 -19.49 -7.93 -20.11
C ARG A 22 -19.33 -7.05 -18.88
N LEU A 23 -18.16 -7.05 -18.24
CA LEU A 23 -17.90 -6.22 -17.08
C LEU A 23 -16.90 -5.10 -17.42
N PRO A 24 -17.12 -3.88 -16.92
CA PRO A 24 -16.10 -2.84 -16.97
C PRO A 24 -14.91 -3.26 -16.10
N LEU A 25 -13.74 -2.67 -16.37
CA LEU A 25 -12.45 -3.14 -15.84
C LEU A 25 -12.35 -3.05 -14.31
N ASP A 26 -13.03 -2.08 -13.72
CA ASP A 26 -13.17 -1.86 -12.28
C ASP A 26 -13.99 -2.94 -11.56
N GLU A 27 -14.87 -3.63 -12.29
CA GLU A 27 -15.73 -4.72 -11.78
C GLU A 27 -15.15 -6.12 -12.06
N TRP A 28 -13.92 -6.21 -12.57
CA TRP A 28 -13.28 -7.50 -12.77
C TRP A 28 -12.98 -8.16 -11.42
N LEU A 29 -13.06 -9.48 -11.38
CA LEU A 29 -12.56 -10.24 -10.25
C LEU A 29 -11.04 -10.04 -10.19
N PHE A 30 -10.58 -9.22 -9.25
CA PHE A 30 -9.17 -8.97 -8.98
C PHE A 30 -8.72 -9.69 -7.70
N PRO A 31 -7.44 -10.08 -7.61
CA PRO A 31 -6.90 -10.63 -6.37
C PRO A 31 -6.90 -9.52 -5.31
N ASN A 32 -7.24 -9.90 -4.08
CA ASN A 32 -7.36 -8.95 -2.99
C ASN A 32 -6.03 -8.19 -2.77
N ILE A 33 -6.06 -6.87 -2.96
CA ILE A 33 -4.91 -5.95 -2.82
C ILE A 33 -4.80 -5.42 -1.39
N ASN A 34 -5.47 -6.05 -0.41
CA ASN A 34 -5.50 -5.54 0.96
C ASN A 34 -4.17 -5.66 1.71
N THR A 35 -3.10 -6.21 1.12
CA THR A 35 -1.76 -6.23 1.73
C THR A 35 -0.91 -5.07 1.20
N GLY A 36 -0.48 -4.19 2.10
CA GLY A 36 0.43 -3.08 1.81
C GLY A 36 1.79 -3.27 2.47
N CYS A 37 2.85 -2.69 1.89
CA CYS A 37 4.19 -2.69 2.45
C CYS A 37 4.81 -1.30 2.24
N VAL A 38 5.54 -0.79 3.23
CA VAL A 38 6.38 0.40 3.10
C VAL A 38 7.82 -0.04 3.11
N VAL A 39 8.57 0.36 2.09
CA VAL A 39 10.00 0.04 1.95
C VAL A 39 10.81 1.32 2.07
N LYS A 40 11.80 1.31 2.97
CA LYS A 40 12.81 2.35 3.08
C LYS A 40 14.01 1.94 2.23
N PHE A 41 14.48 2.84 1.38
CA PHE A 41 15.65 2.62 0.54
C PHE A 41 16.50 3.88 0.47
N ASN A 42 17.78 3.72 0.12
CA ASN A 42 18.69 4.86 -0.06
C ASN A 42 18.76 5.32 -1.52
N GLU A 43 19.54 6.36 -1.79
CA GLU A 43 19.69 6.95 -3.13
C GLU A 43 20.30 5.99 -4.16
N LYS A 44 20.97 4.91 -3.72
CA LYS A 44 21.51 3.85 -4.58
C LYS A 44 20.48 2.76 -4.89
N GLY A 45 19.27 2.85 -4.32
CA GLY A 45 18.22 1.83 -4.44
C GLY A 45 18.40 0.64 -3.50
N GLU A 46 19.33 0.71 -2.54
CA GLU A 46 19.52 -0.35 -1.56
C GLU A 46 18.38 -0.30 -0.53
N ILE A 47 17.75 -1.44 -0.27
CA ILE A 47 16.67 -1.57 0.71
C ILE A 47 17.28 -1.57 2.12
N LEU A 48 16.86 -0.60 2.94
CA LEU A 48 17.32 -0.44 4.32
C LEU A 48 16.36 -1.08 5.32
N GLU A 49 15.04 -1.03 5.05
CA GLU A 49 14.02 -1.49 5.97
C GLU A 49 12.71 -1.80 5.24
N SER A 50 11.92 -2.73 5.77
CA SER A 50 10.58 -3.07 5.27
C SER A 50 9.57 -3.15 6.41
N PHE A 51 8.49 -2.40 6.29
CA PHE A 51 7.35 -2.43 7.19
C PHE A 51 6.20 -3.13 6.50
N TRP A 52 5.92 -4.36 6.91
CA TRP A 52 4.91 -5.18 6.28
C TRP A 52 3.90 -5.73 7.30
N ASP A 53 2.63 -5.39 7.09
CA ASP A 53 1.50 -6.01 7.76
C ASP A 53 0.96 -7.15 6.88
N LEU A 54 1.57 -8.33 7.00
CA LEU A 54 1.29 -9.50 6.14
C LEU A 54 -0.19 -9.90 6.12
N HIS A 55 -0.87 -9.77 7.25
CA HIS A 55 -2.28 -10.15 7.40
C HIS A 55 -3.25 -8.97 7.22
N GLY A 56 -2.73 -7.74 7.02
CA GLY A 56 -3.54 -6.54 6.88
C GLY A 56 -4.37 -6.23 8.13
N ALA A 57 -3.91 -6.61 9.33
CA ALA A 57 -4.66 -6.48 10.57
C ALA A 57 -4.71 -5.03 11.08
N ASN A 58 -3.63 -4.28 10.88
CA ASN A 58 -3.45 -2.93 11.40
C ASN A 58 -3.83 -1.87 10.36
N HIS A 59 -3.31 -2.03 9.14
CA HIS A 59 -3.48 -1.07 8.04
C HIS A 59 -3.44 -1.77 6.68
N PRO A 60 -4.57 -2.34 6.22
CA PRO A 60 -4.66 -2.91 4.89
C PRO A 60 -4.58 -1.81 3.82
N MET A 61 -4.28 -2.21 2.58
CA MET A 61 -4.37 -1.36 1.37
C MET A 61 -3.75 0.05 1.53
N ILE A 62 -2.48 0.11 1.96
CA ILE A 62 -1.75 1.38 2.07
C ILE A 62 -1.53 1.95 0.66
N THR A 63 -2.03 3.15 0.39
CA THR A 63 -1.88 3.86 -0.89
C THR A 63 -0.92 5.04 -0.79
N SER A 64 -0.62 5.49 0.42
CA SER A 64 0.30 6.58 0.66
C SER A 64 1.02 6.43 2.01
N MET A 65 2.23 6.96 2.07
CA MET A 65 3.02 7.02 3.30
C MET A 65 3.76 8.34 3.36
N ARG A 66 3.95 8.88 4.57
CA ARG A 66 4.70 10.12 4.81
C ARG A 66 5.42 10.06 6.16
N GLU A 67 6.70 10.37 6.15
CA GLU A 67 7.44 10.67 7.37
C GLU A 67 7.20 12.13 7.79
N HIS A 68 6.89 12.33 9.07
CA HIS A 68 6.73 13.66 9.66
C HIS A 68 6.98 13.60 11.17
N ARG A 69 7.90 14.44 11.65
CA ARG A 69 8.23 14.61 13.08
C ARG A 69 8.50 13.30 13.80
N GLY A 70 9.41 12.50 13.25
CA GLY A 70 9.80 11.20 13.76
C GLY A 70 8.70 10.13 13.78
N HIS A 71 7.65 10.30 12.97
CA HIS A 71 6.58 9.32 12.79
C HIS A 71 6.36 9.04 11.30
N LEU A 72 5.97 7.81 11.00
CA LEU A 72 5.47 7.39 9.71
C LEU A 72 3.94 7.38 9.73
N TYR A 73 3.34 8.22 8.90
CA TYR A 73 1.91 8.27 8.67
C TYR A 73 1.54 7.42 7.45
N LEU A 74 0.49 6.62 7.60
CA LEU A 74 0.00 5.69 6.58
C LEU A 74 -1.43 6.07 6.20
N GLY A 75 -1.68 6.23 4.91
CA GLY A 75 -3.01 6.49 4.36
C GLY A 75 -3.41 5.37 3.41
N GLY A 76 -4.67 4.95 3.48
CA GLY A 76 -5.28 3.98 2.55
C GLY A 76 -6.65 4.48 2.12
N ILE A 77 -6.98 4.34 0.84
CA ILE A 77 -8.26 4.84 0.27
C ILE A 77 -9.48 4.17 0.90
N ALA A 78 -9.35 2.90 1.27
CA ALA A 78 -10.42 2.09 1.85
C ALA A 78 -10.30 1.95 3.38
N ASN A 79 -9.40 2.69 4.02
CA ASN A 79 -9.18 2.61 5.47
C ASN A 79 -10.08 3.59 6.22
N ASN A 80 -10.65 3.13 7.32
CA ASN A 80 -11.49 3.96 8.20
C ASN A 80 -10.68 4.76 9.24
N ARG A 81 -9.36 4.84 9.07
CA ARG A 81 -8.41 5.41 10.04
C ARG A 81 -7.10 5.79 9.34
N ILE A 82 -6.35 6.69 9.96
CA ILE A 82 -4.98 7.03 9.55
C ILE A 82 -4.01 6.27 10.43
N GLY A 83 -3.03 5.60 9.81
CA GLY A 83 -2.00 4.85 10.52
C GLY A 83 -0.91 5.78 11.00
N ARG A 84 -0.42 5.55 12.21
CA ARG A 84 0.72 6.29 12.78
C ARG A 84 1.67 5.30 13.43
N TYR A 85 2.89 5.25 12.93
CA TYR A 85 3.95 4.39 13.43
C TYR A 85 5.13 5.26 13.90
N LYS A 86 5.67 4.98 15.09
CA LYS A 86 6.83 5.70 15.61
C LYS A 86 8.09 5.11 14.99
N LEU A 87 8.85 5.92 14.26
CA LEU A 87 10.12 5.47 13.68
C LEU A 87 11.23 5.52 14.74
N PRO A 88 11.93 4.40 15.01
CA PRO A 88 13.08 4.41 15.91
C PRO A 88 14.20 5.29 15.36
N GLY A 89 14.72 6.20 16.18
CA GLY A 89 15.85 7.08 15.81
C GLY A 89 15.54 8.12 14.74
N ALA A 90 14.27 8.31 14.35
CA ALA A 90 13.90 9.33 13.37
C ALA A 90 13.92 10.73 13.97
N ASP A 91 14.30 11.70 13.14
CA ASP A 91 14.41 13.12 13.50
C ASP A 91 13.02 13.69 13.89
N PRO A 92 12.84 14.14 15.15
CA PRO A 92 11.56 14.69 15.61
C PRO A 92 11.22 16.04 14.95
N ASP A 93 12.20 16.74 14.38
CA ASP A 93 12.01 18.03 13.72
C ASP A 93 11.91 17.90 12.19
N PHE A 94 12.01 16.68 11.66
CA PHE A 94 11.87 16.44 10.23
C PHE A 94 10.47 16.79 9.72
N VAL A 95 10.41 17.73 8.78
CA VAL A 95 9.20 18.12 8.07
C VAL A 95 9.44 17.98 6.56
N GLN A 96 8.75 17.02 5.94
CA GLN A 96 8.90 16.73 4.51
C GLN A 96 8.55 17.92 3.61
N TYR A 97 7.55 18.73 3.98
CA TYR A 97 7.16 19.93 3.22
C TYR A 97 8.26 21.00 3.24
N ASP A 98 8.87 21.26 4.40
CA ASP A 98 10.01 22.19 4.53
C ASP A 98 11.17 21.79 3.61
N LYS A 99 11.43 20.48 3.45
CA LYS A 99 12.49 19.96 2.57
C LYS A 99 12.12 20.00 1.09
N ARG A 100 10.86 19.73 0.74
CA ARG A 100 10.40 19.67 -0.65
C ARG A 100 10.13 21.05 -1.26
N TRP A 101 9.55 21.96 -0.49
CA TRP A 101 9.07 23.25 -0.98
C TRP A 101 9.73 24.46 -0.31
N GLY A 102 10.53 24.25 0.75
CA GLY A 102 11.06 25.31 1.58
C GLY A 102 10.13 25.65 2.75
N ARG A 103 10.67 26.36 3.75
CA ARG A 103 9.85 26.99 4.80
C ARG A 103 9.18 28.25 4.23
N ALA A 104 7.92 28.45 4.59
CA ALA A 104 7.21 29.71 4.38
C ALA A 104 7.81 30.82 5.25
#